data_AF-A0A839SVS8-F1
#
_entry.id   AF-A0A839SVS8-F1
#
_cell.length_a   1.000
_cell.length_b   1.000
_cell.length_c   1.000
_cell.angle_alpha   90.00
_cell.angle_beta   90.00
_cell.angle_gamma   90.00
#
_symmetry.space_group_name_H-M   'P 1'
#
loop_
_entity.id
_entity.type
_entity.pdbx_description
1 polymer ?
#
loop_
_entity_poly.entity_id
_entity_poly.type
_entity_poly.pdbx_seq_one_letter_code
_entity_poly.pdbx_strand_id
1 'polypeptide(L)'
;MTGFEPLIAAGLSAASSAVGAISQAQQASAQADFQEHQANIEKQNAFLAREAAGFAAVGQREQGRRALARQRSSIGRSGLQLAGTPLAVIEDLAVAAETEALTKEFEGEINARDAELRAQEALFRANQTKSGIGAGLLGDFLQIGSGVAGAL
;
A
#
# COMPACT_ATOMS: atom_id res chain seq x y z
N MET A 1 38.99 36.82 -37.61
CA MET A 1 38.13 37.03 -36.42
C MET A 1 36.90 36.16 -36.60
N THR A 2 36.72 35.12 -35.78
CA THR A 2 35.42 34.50 -35.36
C THR A 2 35.67 33.15 -34.66
N GLY A 3 36.60 33.10 -33.70
CA GLY A 3 36.82 31.92 -32.84
C GLY A 3 36.03 31.94 -31.53
N PHE A 4 35.25 33.00 -31.28
CA PHE A 4 34.54 33.24 -30.01
C PHE A 4 33.04 32.89 -30.04
N GLU A 5 32.47 32.60 -31.21
CA GLU A 5 31.05 32.26 -31.34
C GLU A 5 30.66 30.89 -30.77
N PRO A 6 31.45 29.79 -30.88
CA PRO A 6 31.01 28.50 -30.32
C PRO A 6 31.06 28.48 -28.78
N LEU A 7 31.88 29.33 -28.16
CA LEU A 7 32.09 29.35 -26.71
C LEU A 7 30.95 30.07 -25.96
N ILE A 8 30.34 31.08 -26.58
CA ILE A 8 29.17 31.79 -26.03
C ILE A 8 27.89 30.95 -26.22
N ALA A 9 27.76 30.25 -27.35
CA ALA A 9 26.66 29.31 -27.57
C ALA A 9 26.72 28.11 -26.60
N ALA A 10 27.91 27.54 -26.37
CA ALA A 10 28.13 26.46 -25.41
C ALA A 10 27.83 26.89 -23.95
N GLY A 11 28.21 28.12 -23.57
CA GLY A 11 27.94 28.68 -22.23
C GLY A 11 26.45 28.94 -21.95
N LEU A 12 25.68 29.37 -22.97
CA LEU A 12 24.22 29.54 -22.87
C LEU A 12 23.49 28.20 -22.78
N SER A 13 23.92 27.19 -23.54
CA SER A 13 23.36 25.83 -23.43
C SER A 13 23.64 25.21 -22.06
N ALA A 14 24.86 25.34 -21.53
CA ALA A 14 25.23 24.81 -20.20
C ALA A 14 24.41 25.45 -19.05
N ALA A 15 24.12 26.75 -19.13
CA ALA A 15 23.27 27.45 -18.17
C ALA A 15 21.80 26.99 -18.27
N SER A 16 21.29 26.75 -19.49
CA SER A 16 19.93 26.24 -19.70
C SER A 16 19.74 24.80 -19.20
N SER A 17 20.75 23.93 -19.36
CA SER A 17 20.75 22.57 -18.82
C SER A 17 20.87 22.54 -17.30
N ALA A 18 21.65 23.43 -16.68
CA ALA A 18 21.72 23.52 -15.21
C ALA A 18 20.37 23.93 -14.58
N VAL A 19 19.63 24.86 -15.20
CA VAL A 19 18.27 25.24 -14.75
C VAL A 19 17.26 24.12 -15.01
N GLY A 20 17.39 23.40 -16.13
CA GLY A 20 16.59 22.20 -16.43
C GLY A 20 16.81 21.09 -15.39
N ALA A 21 18.05 20.85 -15.00
CA ALA A 21 18.45 19.85 -14.01
C ALA A 21 17.90 20.16 -12.60
N ILE A 22 17.94 21.43 -12.17
CA ILE A 22 17.37 21.86 -10.88
C ILE A 22 15.85 21.71 -10.85
N SER A 23 15.16 22.09 -11.94
CA SER A 23 13.70 21.95 -12.02
C SER A 23 13.26 20.49 -12.06
N GLN A 24 13.99 19.62 -12.77
CA GLN A 24 13.77 18.17 -12.74
C GLN A 24 14.00 17.56 -11.36
N ALA A 25 15.06 17.98 -10.65
CA ALA A 25 15.35 17.51 -9.29
C ALA A 25 14.24 17.91 -8.30
N GLN A 26 13.71 19.14 -8.39
CA GLN A 26 12.58 19.58 -7.57
C GLN A 26 11.31 18.78 -7.87
N GLN A 27 10.99 18.55 -9.15
CA GLN A 27 9.83 17.75 -9.54
C GLN A 27 9.94 16.31 -9.05
N ALA A 28 11.11 15.70 -9.18
CA ALA A 28 11.37 14.34 -8.71
C ALA A 28 11.29 14.23 -7.18
N SER A 29 11.77 15.23 -6.43
CA SER A 29 11.60 15.28 -4.97
C SER A 29 10.13 15.33 -4.58
N ALA A 30 9.35 16.23 -5.19
CA ALA A 30 7.92 16.33 -4.91
C ALA A 30 7.17 15.03 -5.27
N GLN A 31 7.58 14.37 -6.35
CA GLN A 31 7.03 13.08 -6.77
C GLN A 31 7.34 11.96 -5.77
N ALA A 32 8.54 11.96 -5.16
CA ALA A 32 8.91 11.00 -4.14
C ALA A 32 8.17 11.25 -2.82
N ASP A 33 8.03 12.51 -2.40
CA ASP A 33 7.27 12.88 -1.19
C ASP A 33 5.79 12.51 -1.31
N PHE A 34 5.21 12.69 -2.50
CA PHE A 34 3.85 12.24 -2.80
C PHE A 34 3.71 10.70 -2.65
N GLN A 35 4.68 9.95 -3.16
CA GLN A 35 4.67 8.49 -3.07
C GLN A 35 4.86 7.99 -1.62
N GLU A 36 5.68 8.67 -0.82
CA GLU A 36 5.79 8.39 0.62
C GLU A 36 4.48 8.68 1.36
N HIS A 37 3.79 9.77 1.00
CA HIS A 37 2.50 10.08 1.57
C HIS A 37 1.45 9.02 1.21
N GLN A 38 1.42 8.58 -0.06
CA GLN A 38 0.56 7.47 -0.50
C GLN A 38 0.85 6.19 0.29
N ALA A 39 2.13 5.86 0.53
CA ALA A 39 2.49 4.70 1.33
C ALA A 39 1.95 4.78 2.77
N ASN A 40 1.94 5.98 3.37
CA ASN A 40 1.39 6.18 4.71
C ASN A 40 -0.13 6.07 4.73
N ILE A 41 -0.82 6.48 3.67
CA ILE A 41 -2.27 6.27 3.52
C ILE A 41 -2.57 4.78 3.42
N GLU A 42 -1.82 4.04 2.59
CA GLU A 42 -2.03 2.60 2.43
C GLU A 42 -1.74 1.81 3.71
N LYS A 43 -0.76 2.21 4.52
CA LYS A 43 -0.54 1.64 5.86
C LYS A 43 -1.73 1.86 6.79
N GLN A 44 -2.35 3.04 6.74
CA GLN A 44 -3.57 3.32 7.51
C GLN A 44 -4.74 2.48 7.00
N ASN A 45 -4.88 2.33 5.68
CA ASN A 45 -5.89 1.45 5.08
C ASN A 45 -5.71 0.00 5.54
N ALA A 46 -4.47 -0.48 5.63
CA ALA A 46 -4.19 -1.82 6.13
C ALA A 46 -4.62 -2.00 7.59
N PHE A 47 -4.31 -1.01 8.44
CA PHE A 47 -4.76 -1.01 9.84
C PHE A 47 -6.28 -1.02 9.96
N LEU A 48 -6.96 -0.12 9.23
CA LEU A 48 -8.41 -0.02 9.23
C LEU A 48 -9.08 -1.29 8.69
N ALA A 49 -8.50 -1.94 7.69
CA ALA A 49 -9.00 -3.22 7.17
C ALA A 49 -8.98 -4.32 8.23
N ARG A 50 -7.88 -4.43 8.99
CA ARG A 50 -7.79 -5.38 10.13
C ARG A 50 -8.80 -5.05 11.22
N GLU A 51 -8.94 -3.79 11.58
CA GLU A 51 -9.84 -3.35 12.64
C GLU A 51 -11.32 -3.59 12.27
N ALA A 52 -11.71 -3.22 11.05
CA ALA A 52 -13.05 -3.43 10.52
C ALA A 52 -13.40 -4.93 10.46
N ALA A 53 -12.46 -5.77 10.00
CA ALA A 53 -12.63 -7.21 9.97
C ALA A 53 -12.75 -7.83 11.37
N GLY A 54 -11.92 -7.39 12.32
CA GLY A 54 -12.01 -7.81 13.72
C GLY A 54 -13.37 -7.47 14.34
N PHE A 55 -13.87 -6.26 14.09
CA PHE A 55 -15.20 -5.86 14.54
C PHE A 55 -16.32 -6.70 13.91
N ALA A 56 -16.24 -6.95 12.60
CA ALA A 56 -17.20 -7.80 11.89
C ALA A 56 -17.20 -9.24 12.42
N ALA A 57 -16.02 -9.81 12.68
CA ALA A 57 -15.87 -11.14 13.24
C ALA A 57 -16.46 -11.27 14.65
N VAL A 58 -16.22 -10.27 15.52
CA VAL A 58 -16.86 -10.20 16.84
C VAL A 58 -18.39 -10.16 16.70
N GLY A 59 -18.90 -9.33 15.78
CA GLY A 59 -20.32 -9.27 15.46
C GLY A 59 -20.89 -10.63 15.03
N GLN A 60 -20.15 -11.39 14.22
CA GLN A 60 -20.56 -12.71 13.75
C GLN A 60 -20.59 -13.74 14.88
N ARG A 61 -19.56 -13.75 15.75
CA ARG A 61 -19.53 -14.62 16.94
C ARG A 61 -20.72 -14.35 17.86
N GLU A 62 -21.04 -13.08 18.09
CA GLU A 62 -22.20 -12.69 18.90
C GLU A 62 -23.54 -13.11 18.28
N GLN A 63 -23.68 -13.00 16.96
CA GLN A 63 -24.86 -13.50 16.25
C GLN A 63 -24.99 -15.03 16.36
N GLY A 64 -23.89 -15.76 16.17
CA GLY A 64 -23.85 -17.21 16.36
C GLY A 64 -24.25 -17.63 17.77
N ARG A 65 -23.68 -16.98 18.79
CA ARG A 65 -24.03 -17.20 20.21
C ARG A 65 -25.52 -16.97 20.47
N ARG A 66 -26.10 -15.90 19.94
CA ARG A 66 -27.54 -15.61 20.07
C ARG A 66 -28.40 -16.64 19.36
N ALA A 67 -28.01 -17.09 18.17
CA ALA A 67 -28.73 -18.12 17.43
C ALA A 67 -28.74 -19.46 18.20
N LEU A 68 -27.57 -19.90 18.69
CA LEU A 68 -27.44 -21.09 19.52
C LEU A 68 -28.26 -21.00 20.81
N ALA A 69 -28.24 -19.85 21.48
CA ALA A 69 -29.03 -19.63 22.69
C ALA A 69 -30.55 -19.73 22.41
N ARG A 70 -31.02 -19.16 21.30
CA ARG A 70 -32.43 -19.29 20.86
C ARG A 70 -32.79 -20.74 20.56
N GLN A 71 -31.93 -21.48 19.88
CA GLN A 71 -32.17 -22.87 19.52
C GLN A 71 -32.22 -23.76 20.76
N ARG A 72 -31.28 -23.60 21.69
CA ARG A 72 -31.29 -24.29 22.99
C ARG A 72 -32.54 -23.97 23.80
N SER A 73 -32.94 -22.69 23.87
CA SER A 73 -34.17 -22.28 24.56
C SER A 73 -35.42 -22.89 23.92
N SER A 74 -35.51 -22.89 22.58
CA SER A 74 -36.64 -23.48 21.86
C SER A 74 -36.76 -24.98 22.12
N ILE A 75 -35.63 -25.69 22.12
CA ILE A 75 -35.62 -27.14 22.41
C ILE A 75 -36.04 -27.37 23.87
N GLY A 76 -35.49 -26.61 24.81
CA GLY A 76 -35.89 -26.68 26.23
C GLY A 76 -37.38 -26.42 26.45
N ARG A 77 -37.99 -25.48 25.71
CA ARG A 77 -39.44 -25.21 25.78
C ARG A 77 -40.30 -26.29 25.14
N SER A 78 -39.78 -27.04 24.17
CA SER A 78 -40.51 -28.12 23.50
C SER A 78 -40.63 -29.40 24.33
N GLY A 79 -39.93 -29.49 25.46
CA GLY A 79 -39.90 -30.69 26.31
C GLY A 79 -39.07 -31.84 25.74
N LEU A 80 -38.43 -31.66 24.58
CA LEU A 80 -37.52 -32.62 23.98
C LEU A 80 -36.17 -32.59 24.71
N GLN A 81 -35.65 -33.77 25.07
CA GLN A 81 -34.27 -33.89 25.54
C GLN A 81 -33.29 -33.69 24.39
N LEU A 82 -32.24 -32.90 24.63
CA LEU A 82 -31.09 -32.77 23.74
C LEU A 82 -30.28 -34.07 23.78
N ALA A 83 -30.62 -35.04 22.94
CA ALA A 83 -29.88 -36.29 22.82
C ALA A 83 -29.78 -36.73 21.35
N GLY A 84 -28.58 -37.14 20.92
CA GLY A 84 -28.31 -37.61 19.56
C GLY A 84 -28.27 -36.49 18.52
N THR A 85 -28.98 -36.69 17.40
CA THR A 85 -28.95 -35.82 16.21
C THR A 85 -29.21 -34.32 16.46
N PRO A 86 -30.13 -33.91 17.36
CA PRO A 86 -30.34 -32.49 17.66
C PRO A 86 -29.14 -31.80 18.33
N LEU A 87 -28.32 -32.55 19.06
CA LEU A 87 -27.11 -32.00 19.68
C LEU A 87 -26.02 -31.78 18.64
N ALA A 88 -25.84 -32.74 17.71
CA ALA A 88 -24.90 -32.62 16.61
C ALA A 88 -25.20 -31.41 15.71
N VAL A 89 -26.48 -31.12 15.43
CA VAL A 89 -26.88 -29.93 14.65
C VAL A 89 -26.50 -28.62 15.35
N ILE A 90 -26.57 -28.56 16.68
CA ILE A 90 -26.17 -27.36 17.44
C ILE A 90 -24.65 -27.18 17.42
N GLU A 91 -23.90 -28.28 17.51
CA GLU A 91 -22.44 -28.27 17.40
C GLU A 91 -21.99 -27.83 16.01
N ASP A 92 -22.57 -28.39 14.94
CA ASP A 92 -22.31 -27.96 13.57
C ASP A 92 -22.62 -26.48 13.36
N LEU A 93 -23.72 -25.97 13.93
CA LEU A 93 -24.06 -24.55 13.83
C LEU A 93 -23.04 -23.66 14.56
N ALA A 94 -22.50 -24.12 15.68
CA ALA A 94 -21.45 -23.41 16.41
C ALA A 94 -20.13 -23.37 15.63
N VAL A 95 -19.75 -24.50 15.01
CA VAL A 95 -18.58 -24.59 14.14
C VAL A 95 -18.75 -23.71 12.91
N ALA A 96 -19.93 -23.71 12.28
CA ALA A 96 -20.23 -22.87 11.13
C ALA A 96 -20.12 -21.38 11.48
N ALA A 97 -20.67 -20.96 12.62
CA ALA A 97 -20.58 -19.57 13.08
C ALA A 97 -19.14 -19.13 13.35
N GLU A 98 -18.30 -19.98 13.97
CA GLU A 98 -16.89 -19.65 14.19
C GLU A 98 -16.10 -19.62 12.87
N THR A 99 -16.38 -20.55 11.96
CA THR A 99 -15.75 -20.58 10.63
C THR A 99 -16.06 -19.30 9.85
N GLU A 100 -17.28 -18.79 9.94
CA GLU A 100 -17.67 -17.53 9.30
C GLU A 100 -16.96 -16.34 9.93
N ALA A 101 -16.82 -16.30 11.26
CA ALA A 101 -16.05 -15.27 11.94
C ALA A 101 -14.57 -15.28 11.52
N LEU A 102 -13.94 -16.46 11.48
CA LEU A 102 -12.57 -16.62 11.01
C LEU A 102 -12.40 -16.21 9.54
N THR A 103 -13.39 -16.52 8.70
CA THR A 103 -13.39 -16.10 7.30
C THR A 103 -13.37 -14.58 7.19
N LYS A 104 -14.13 -13.87 8.03
CA LYS A 104 -14.13 -12.40 8.07
C LYS A 104 -12.77 -11.83 8.49
N GLU A 105 -12.14 -12.42 9.50
CA GLU A 105 -10.79 -12.02 9.92
C GLU A 105 -9.77 -12.23 8.79
N PHE A 106 -9.85 -13.37 8.11
CA PHE A 106 -8.95 -13.70 7.01
C PHE A 106 -9.14 -12.80 5.78
N GLU A 107 -10.39 -12.48 5.41
CA GLU A 107 -10.70 -11.48 4.38
C GLU A 107 -10.07 -10.12 4.72
N GLY A 108 -10.16 -9.70 5.98
CA GLY A 108 -9.50 -8.50 6.49
C GLY A 108 -7.99 -8.53 6.35
N GLU A 109 -7.36 -9.64 6.73
CA GLU A 109 -5.90 -9.80 6.64
C GLU A 109 -5.43 -9.79 5.18
N ILE A 110 -6.16 -10.40 4.24
CA ILE A 110 -5.84 -10.32 2.81
C ILE A 110 -5.87 -8.86 2.34
N ASN A 111 -6.93 -8.12 2.68
CA ASN A 111 -7.05 -6.72 2.29
C ASN A 111 -5.94 -5.85 2.91
N ALA A 112 -5.57 -6.15 4.16
CA ALA A 112 -4.46 -5.47 4.82
C ALA A 112 -3.12 -5.77 4.16
N ARG A 113 -2.87 -7.02 3.77
CA ARG A 113 -1.66 -7.42 3.02
C ARG A 113 -1.57 -6.74 1.68
N ASP A 114 -2.68 -6.65 0.95
CA ASP A 114 -2.71 -5.95 -0.33
C ASP A 114 -2.37 -4.46 -0.19
N ALA A 115 -2.92 -3.79 0.82
CA ALA A 115 -2.58 -2.41 1.14
C ALA A 115 -1.10 -2.27 1.58
N GLU A 116 -0.57 -3.19 2.37
CA GLU A 116 0.87 -3.23 2.73
C GLU A 116 1.78 -3.38 1.50
N LEU A 117 1.40 -4.22 0.53
CA LEU A 117 2.14 -4.38 -0.72
C LEU A 117 2.13 -3.10 -1.55
N ARG A 118 0.97 -2.43 -1.68
CA ARG A 118 0.86 -1.13 -2.34
C ARG A 118 1.71 -0.05 -1.65
N ALA A 119 1.76 -0.07 -0.32
CA ALA A 119 2.62 0.83 0.45
C ALA A 119 4.11 0.58 0.16
N GLN A 120 4.54 -0.68 0.11
CA GLN A 120 5.92 -1.05 -0.23
C GLN A 120 6.29 -0.65 -1.64
N GLU A 121 5.38 -0.85 -2.61
CA GLU A 121 5.60 -0.43 -3.98
C GLU A 121 5.76 1.09 -4.10
N ALA A 122 4.91 1.86 -3.40
CA ALA A 122 5.02 3.32 -3.37
C ALA A 122 6.36 3.78 -2.77
N LEU A 123 6.81 3.17 -1.67
CA LEU A 123 8.13 3.46 -1.10
C LEU A 123 9.28 3.10 -2.04
N PHE A 124 9.17 1.96 -2.73
CA PHE A 124 10.18 1.54 -3.68
C PHE A 124 10.31 2.52 -4.86
N ARG A 125 9.17 2.99 -5.40
CA ARG A 125 9.14 4.03 -6.42
C ARG A 125 9.72 5.35 -5.89
N ALA A 126 9.47 5.70 -4.63
CA ALA A 126 9.98 6.93 -4.03
C ALA A 126 11.50 6.89 -3.94
N ASN A 127 12.04 5.76 -3.49
CA ASN A 127 13.48 5.51 -3.42
C ASN A 127 14.13 5.51 -4.81
N GLN A 128 13.52 4.87 -5.81
CA GLN A 128 14.02 4.94 -7.19
C GLN A 128 14.05 6.37 -7.72
N THR A 129 13.00 7.15 -7.45
CA THR A 129 12.92 8.54 -7.88
C THR A 129 14.05 9.35 -7.23
N LYS A 130 14.27 9.19 -5.92
CA LYS A 130 15.37 9.85 -5.18
C LYS A 130 16.76 9.44 -5.69
N SER A 131 16.99 8.15 -5.97
CA SER A 131 18.26 7.67 -6.52
C SER A 131 18.49 8.12 -7.97
N GLY A 132 17.43 8.22 -8.77
CA GLY A 132 17.47 8.71 -10.15
C GLY A 132 17.87 10.19 -10.26
N ILE A 133 17.51 11.02 -9.28
CA ILE A 133 17.96 12.43 -9.19
C ILE A 133 19.49 12.51 -9.17
N GLY A 134 20.15 11.71 -8.34
CA GLY A 134 21.62 11.72 -8.22
C GLY A 134 22.33 11.29 -9.51
N ALA A 135 21.80 10.28 -10.21
CA ALA A 135 22.37 9.79 -11.46
C ALA A 135 22.11 10.73 -12.65
N GLY A 136 20.92 11.34 -12.72
CA GLY A 136 20.57 12.31 -13.77
C GLY A 136 21.42 13.56 -13.72
N LEU A 137 21.65 14.11 -12.52
CA LEU A 137 22.51 15.28 -12.31
C LEU A 137 23.98 15.00 -12.69
N LEU A 138 24.48 13.81 -12.38
CA LEU A 138 25.85 13.41 -12.74
C LEU A 138 26.01 13.15 -14.24
N GLY A 139 24.99 12.55 -14.87
CA GLY A 139 24.95 12.28 -16.31
C GLY A 139 24.93 13.56 -17.14
N ASP A 140 24.07 14.52 -16.77
CA ASP A 140 23.99 15.83 -17.43
C ASP A 140 25.32 16.60 -17.29
N PHE A 141 25.96 16.54 -16.11
CA PHE A 141 27.26 17.14 -15.89
C PHE A 141 28.37 16.50 -16.73
N LEU A 142 28.39 15.16 -16.84
CA LEU A 142 29.35 14.43 -17.69
C LEU A 142 29.12 14.68 -19.18
N GLN A 143 27.88 14.89 -19.62
CA GLN A 143 27.56 15.18 -21.02
C GLN A 143 27.98 16.60 -21.41
N ILE A 144 27.81 17.58 -20.50
CA ILE A 144 28.34 18.94 -20.67
C ILE A 144 29.88 18.90 -20.66
N GLY A 145 30.50 18.16 -19.75
CA GLY A 145 31.96 18.01 -19.68
C GLY A 145 32.58 17.33 -20.90
N SER A 146 31.92 16.30 -21.45
CA SER A 146 32.38 15.59 -22.66
C SER A 146 32.07 16.33 -23.96
N GLY A 147 30.98 17.10 -24.02
CA GLY A 147 30.68 18.00 -25.14
C GLY A 147 31.69 19.15 -25.29
N VAL A 148 32.24 19.64 -24.17
CA VAL A 148 33.31 20.66 -24.17
C VAL A 148 34.67 20.04 -24.49
N ALA A 149 34.95 18.80 -24.07
CA ALA A 149 36.21 18.11 -24.37
C ALA A 149 36.34 17.62 -25.83
N GLY A 150 35.22 17.41 -26.54
CA GLY A 150 35.23 17.04 -27.97
C GLY A 150 35.32 18.22 -28.94
N ALA A 151 35.29 19.46 -28.44
CA ALA A 151 35.26 20.69 -29.24
C ALA A 151 36.52 21.59 -29.09
N LEU A 152 37.54 21.13 -28.36
CA LEU A 152 38.89 21.72 -28.27
C LEU A 152 39.89 20.89 -29.09
#